data_AF-C5KJC6-F1
#
_entry.id   AF-C5KJC6-F1
#
_cell.length_a   1.000
_cell.length_b   1.000
_cell.length_c   1.000
_cell.angle_alpha   90.00
_cell.angle_beta   90.00
_cell.angle_gamma   90.00
#
_symmetry.space_group_name_H-M   'P 1'
#
loop_
_entity.id
_entity.type
_entity.pdbx_description
1 polymer ?
#
loop_
_entity_poly.entity_id
_entity_poly.type
_entity_poly.pdbx_seq_one_letter_code
_entity_poly.pdbx_strand_id
1 'polypeptide(L)'
;MRGAKKGRWDSMRFYRLGHMKHGKEKQGFRRIGPSFRYWYEMKDWLDKLIIYQRIEGPLNRMKEVQQYAEEIVFHARRNTPYSTQIVESMLRSAEARQILYEYLVPRYKDRPYFVTRMLNPFYLRYYDAQQRGYLEFIDWPGEFRAANPVGEGRKKRVAIEFDASRKGRRKHLVEARVLGIVNEADPRFLTAEAYDKYVRTAREGEHTALEATQGEDE
;
A
#
# COMPACT_ATOMS: atom_id res chain seq x y z
N MET A 1 58.14 -16.61 -28.18
CA MET A 1 56.74 -16.12 -28.20
C MET A 1 55.92 -16.89 -27.16
N ARG A 2 55.66 -16.30 -25.98
CA ARG A 2 54.78 -16.90 -24.98
C ARG A 2 53.37 -16.33 -25.20
N GLY A 3 52.44 -17.18 -25.63
CA GLY A 3 51.07 -16.79 -25.93
C GLY A 3 50.34 -16.29 -24.68
N ALA A 4 49.90 -15.04 -24.72
CA ALA A 4 49.02 -14.47 -23.73
C ALA A 4 47.66 -15.20 -23.78
N LYS A 5 47.36 -15.99 -22.75
CA LYS A 5 46.00 -16.53 -22.55
C LYS A 5 45.07 -15.33 -22.37
N LYS A 6 44.31 -14.98 -23.41
CA LYS A 6 43.18 -14.04 -23.33
C LYS A 6 42.27 -14.52 -22.22
N GLY A 7 42.31 -13.83 -21.07
CA GLY A 7 41.36 -14.01 -19.99
C GLY A 7 39.97 -13.82 -20.57
N ARG A 8 39.15 -14.87 -20.49
CA ARG A 8 37.73 -14.80 -20.80
C ARG A 8 37.17 -13.73 -19.86
N TRP A 9 36.87 -12.55 -20.40
CA TRP A 9 36.17 -11.50 -19.68
C TRP A 9 34.78 -12.04 -19.40
N ASP A 10 34.66 -12.68 -18.24
CA ASP A 10 33.38 -13.13 -17.70
C ASP A 10 32.54 -11.87 -17.49
N SER A 11 31.66 -11.57 -18.44
CA SER A 11 30.76 -10.41 -18.46
C SER A 11 29.84 -10.35 -17.22
N MET A 12 29.83 -11.42 -16.42
CA MET A 12 29.16 -11.51 -15.12
C MET A 12 29.96 -10.94 -13.94
N ARG A 13 31.25 -10.58 -14.07
CA ARG A 13 31.99 -9.95 -12.95
C ARG A 13 31.45 -8.57 -12.59
N PHE A 14 31.03 -7.80 -13.59
CA PHE A 14 30.49 -6.46 -13.38
C PHE A 14 29.13 -6.48 -12.65
N TYR A 15 28.28 -7.48 -12.94
CA TYR A 15 27.00 -7.68 -12.25
C TYR A 15 27.15 -8.19 -10.81
N ARG A 16 28.21 -8.95 -10.49
CA ARG A 16 28.47 -9.46 -9.13
C ARG A 16 29.00 -8.40 -8.16
N LEU A 17 29.65 -7.35 -8.63
CA LEU A 17 30.26 -6.30 -7.79
C LEU A 17 29.23 -5.50 -6.98
N GLY A 18 28.01 -5.32 -7.47
CA GLY A 18 26.93 -4.62 -6.75
C GLY A 18 26.23 -5.46 -5.66
N HIS A 19 26.47 -6.77 -5.65
CA HIS A 19 25.78 -7.75 -4.80
C HIS A 19 26.61 -8.21 -3.59
N MET A 20 27.80 -7.66 -3.36
CA MET A 20 28.65 -8.06 -2.23
C MET A 20 28.77 -6.93 -1.20
N LYS A 21 28.52 -7.23 0.08
CA LYS A 21 28.83 -6.37 1.23
C LYS A 21 29.99 -7.02 1.99
N HIS A 22 31.17 -6.39 1.98
CA HIS A 22 32.40 -6.92 2.59
C HIS A 22 32.71 -8.38 2.17
N GLY A 23 32.66 -8.69 0.87
CA GLY A 23 32.99 -10.02 0.37
C GLY A 23 31.94 -11.11 0.66
N LYS A 24 30.78 -10.76 1.20
CA LYS A 24 29.62 -11.66 1.36
C LYS A 24 28.48 -11.19 0.45
N GLU A 25 27.75 -12.12 -0.14
CA GLU A 25 26.51 -11.78 -0.87
C GLU A 25 25.58 -10.99 0.05
N LYS A 26 25.01 -9.90 -0.49
CA LYS A 26 23.99 -9.10 0.17
C LYS A 26 22.82 -10.02 0.50
N GLN A 27 22.57 -10.21 1.80
CA GLN A 27 21.44 -11.00 2.24
C GLN A 27 20.15 -10.19 2.05
N GLY A 28 19.13 -10.81 1.45
CA GLY A 28 17.84 -10.17 1.16
C GLY A 28 17.02 -9.85 2.42
N PHE A 29 17.15 -10.67 3.47
CA PHE A 29 16.40 -10.54 4.71
C PHE A 29 17.28 -10.09 5.88
N ARG A 30 16.69 -9.41 6.86
CA ARG A 30 17.40 -9.07 8.10
C ARG A 30 17.50 -10.29 8.99
N ARG A 31 18.68 -10.53 9.56
CA ARG A 31 18.88 -11.56 10.59
C ARG A 31 18.38 -11.03 11.93
N ILE A 32 17.10 -11.21 12.22
CA ILE A 32 16.52 -10.73 13.47
C ILE A 32 16.31 -11.91 14.44
N GLY A 33 17.32 -12.13 15.28
CA GLY A 33 17.34 -13.20 16.26
C GLY A 33 17.58 -14.60 15.68
N PRO A 34 17.42 -15.65 16.49
CA PRO A 34 17.57 -17.04 16.05
C PRO A 34 16.49 -17.44 15.03
N SER A 35 16.87 -18.20 14.01
CA SER A 35 16.00 -18.56 12.88
C SER A 35 14.69 -19.25 13.29
N PHE A 36 14.72 -20.12 14.31
CA PHE A 36 13.53 -20.85 14.76
C PHE A 36 12.48 -19.93 15.40
N ARG A 37 12.92 -18.91 16.13
CA ARG A 37 12.02 -17.97 16.84
C ARG A 37 11.50 -16.90 15.90
N TYR A 38 12.30 -16.53 14.91
CA TYR A 38 11.95 -15.52 13.91
C TYR A 38 10.60 -15.79 13.26
N TRP A 39 10.38 -17.01 12.74
CA TRP A 39 9.15 -17.35 12.04
C TRP A 39 7.92 -17.31 12.94
N TYR A 40 8.02 -17.83 14.16
CA TYR A 40 6.92 -17.77 15.13
C TYR A 40 6.53 -16.32 15.44
N GLU A 41 7.53 -15.46 15.63
CA GLU A 41 7.34 -14.04 15.90
C GLU A 41 6.71 -13.30 14.71
N MET A 42 7.17 -13.56 13.48
CA MET A 42 6.61 -12.91 12.28
C MET A 42 5.13 -13.28 12.08
N LYS A 43 4.78 -14.56 12.29
CA LYS A 43 3.38 -15.01 12.21
C LYS A 43 2.50 -14.37 13.28
N ASP A 44 3.02 -14.24 14.50
CA ASP A 44 2.29 -13.58 15.60
C ASP A 44 2.06 -12.08 15.33
N TRP A 45 3.07 -11.36 14.85
CA TRP A 45 2.91 -9.95 14.46
C TRP A 45 1.92 -9.77 13.31
N LEU A 46 1.95 -10.69 12.35
CA LEU A 46 1.06 -10.67 11.20
C LEU A 46 -0.40 -10.96 11.59
N ASP A 47 -0.64 -11.97 12.44
CA ASP A 47 -1.97 -12.24 13.02
C ASP A 47 -2.50 -10.97 13.72
N LYS A 48 -1.67 -10.34 14.56
CA LYS A 48 -2.01 -9.09 15.26
C LYS A 48 -2.30 -7.93 14.30
N LEU A 49 -1.50 -7.77 13.25
CA LEU A 49 -1.72 -6.71 12.27
C LEU A 49 -3.07 -6.85 11.57
N ILE A 50 -3.46 -8.07 11.22
CA ILE A 50 -4.76 -8.33 10.55
C ILE A 50 -5.93 -8.10 11.51
N ILE A 51 -5.82 -8.58 12.75
CA ILE A 51 -6.87 -8.40 13.75
C ILE A 51 -7.06 -6.92 14.08
N TYR A 52 -5.98 -6.22 14.45
CA TYR A 52 -6.05 -4.85 14.97
C TYR A 52 -5.96 -3.76 13.90
N GLN A 53 -5.68 -4.11 12.65
CA GLN A 53 -5.48 -3.20 11.51
C GLN A 53 -4.25 -2.27 11.61
N ARG A 54 -3.78 -1.97 12.82
CA ARG A 54 -2.59 -1.19 13.13
C ARG A 54 -1.86 -1.83 14.32
N ILE A 55 -0.54 -1.93 14.23
CA ILE A 55 0.32 -2.37 15.32
C ILE A 55 1.50 -1.42 15.50
N GLU A 56 2.02 -1.36 16.72
CA GLU A 56 3.26 -0.65 17.04
C GLU A 56 4.34 -1.64 17.48
N GLY A 57 5.51 -1.54 16.87
CA GLY A 57 6.61 -2.45 17.15
C GLY A 57 7.98 -1.86 16.86
N PRO A 58 9.04 -2.66 17.02
CA PRO A 58 10.36 -2.29 16.56
C PRO A 58 10.40 -2.06 15.05
N LEU A 59 11.00 -0.95 14.61
CA LEU A 59 11.00 -0.55 13.18
C LEU A 59 11.57 -1.62 12.26
N ASN A 60 12.62 -2.31 12.70
CA ASN A 60 13.22 -3.42 11.95
C ASN A 60 12.27 -4.60 11.78
N ARG A 61 11.51 -4.97 12.82
CA ARG A 61 10.51 -6.05 12.77
C ARG A 61 9.35 -5.67 11.87
N MET A 62 8.79 -4.48 12.05
CA MET A 62 7.64 -4.01 11.28
C MET A 62 7.94 -3.96 9.77
N LYS A 63 9.15 -3.55 9.39
CA LYS A 63 9.59 -3.57 7.98
C LYS A 63 9.69 -4.98 7.38
N GLU A 64 9.95 -6.03 8.17
CA GLU A 64 9.89 -7.41 7.67
C GLU A 64 8.43 -7.88 7.57
N VAL A 65 7.62 -7.61 8.60
CA VAL A 65 6.19 -7.97 8.64
C VAL A 65 5.42 -7.35 7.47
N GLN A 66 5.77 -6.11 7.09
CA GLN A 66 5.19 -5.41 5.96
C GLN A 66 5.22 -6.24 4.66
N GLN A 67 6.35 -6.89 4.36
CA GLN A 67 6.51 -7.70 3.16
C GLN A 67 5.55 -8.90 3.16
N TYR A 68 5.43 -9.60 4.29
CA TYR A 68 4.53 -10.74 4.42
C TYR A 68 3.06 -10.34 4.39
N ALA A 69 2.72 -9.19 4.99
CA ALA A 69 1.35 -8.67 4.98
C ALA A 69 0.88 -8.35 3.55
N GLU A 70 1.73 -7.71 2.74
CA GLU A 70 1.42 -7.42 1.33
C GLU A 70 1.27 -8.71 0.51
N GLU A 71 2.16 -9.69 0.71
CA GLU A 71 2.11 -10.97 0.01
C GLU A 71 0.84 -11.78 0.35
N ILE A 72 0.40 -11.77 1.61
CA ILE A 72 -0.78 -12.53 2.03
C ILE A 72 -2.06 -11.94 1.44
N VAL A 73 -2.22 -10.62 1.44
CA VAL A 73 -3.38 -9.99 0.79
C VAL A 73 -3.39 -10.29 -0.71
N PHE A 74 -2.22 -10.31 -1.34
CA PHE A 74 -2.09 -10.65 -2.75
C PHE A 74 -2.50 -12.09 -3.07
N HIS A 75 -2.04 -13.07 -2.28
CA HIS A 75 -2.44 -14.47 -2.43
C HIS A 75 -3.91 -14.69 -2.08
N ALA A 76 -4.40 -14.06 -1.02
CA ALA A 76 -5.81 -14.14 -0.63
C ALA A 76 -6.74 -13.66 -1.76
N ARG A 77 -6.39 -12.57 -2.44
CA ARG A 77 -7.15 -12.07 -3.60
C ARG A 77 -7.16 -13.03 -4.79
N ARG A 78 -6.09 -13.81 -5.01
CA ARG A 78 -6.01 -14.78 -6.12
C ARG A 78 -6.94 -15.98 -5.93
N ASN A 79 -7.26 -16.34 -4.70
CA ASN A 79 -8.20 -17.40 -4.35
C ASN A 79 -7.98 -18.73 -5.12
N THR A 80 -6.71 -19.15 -5.25
CA THR A 80 -6.34 -20.47 -5.79
C THR A 80 -6.01 -21.44 -4.64
N PRO A 81 -6.16 -22.77 -4.80
CA PRO A 81 -5.81 -23.72 -3.74
C PRO A 81 -4.37 -23.57 -3.23
N TYR A 82 -3.44 -23.28 -4.13
CA TYR A 82 -2.04 -22.98 -3.79
C TYR A 82 -1.90 -21.71 -2.96
N SER A 83 -2.58 -20.63 -3.36
CA SER A 83 -2.58 -19.37 -2.60
C SER A 83 -3.19 -19.54 -1.22
N THR A 84 -4.26 -20.34 -1.10
CA THR A 84 -4.87 -20.65 0.20
C THR A 84 -3.88 -21.37 1.12
N GLN A 85 -3.14 -22.37 0.62
CA GLN A 85 -2.11 -23.07 1.39
C GLN A 85 -1.02 -22.11 1.90
N ILE A 86 -0.60 -21.14 1.08
CA ILE A 86 0.38 -20.13 1.51
C ILE A 86 -0.19 -19.29 2.66
N VAL A 87 -1.41 -18.77 2.51
CA VAL A 87 -2.07 -17.95 3.54
C VAL A 87 -2.22 -18.74 4.84
N GLU A 88 -2.68 -20.00 4.77
CA GLU A 88 -2.82 -20.89 5.93
C GLU A 88 -1.49 -21.25 6.58
N SER A 89 -0.41 -21.36 5.80
CA SER A 89 0.92 -21.61 6.35
C SER A 89 1.43 -20.44 7.18
N MET A 90 0.99 -19.22 6.88
CA MET A 90 1.45 -17.99 7.52
C MET A 90 0.54 -17.55 8.66
N LEU A 91 -0.77 -17.56 8.48
CA LEU A 91 -1.74 -17.15 9.49
C LEU A 91 -2.11 -18.31 10.41
N ARG A 92 -1.91 -18.13 11.71
CA ARG A 92 -2.20 -19.19 12.68
C ARG A 92 -3.59 -19.03 13.27
N SER A 93 -4.02 -17.79 13.48
CA SER A 93 -5.33 -17.50 14.05
C SER A 93 -6.44 -17.69 13.01
N ALA A 94 -7.51 -18.38 13.38
CA ALA A 94 -8.71 -18.48 12.56
C ALA A 94 -9.42 -17.13 12.41
N GLU A 95 -9.40 -16.31 13.45
CA GLU A 95 -9.96 -14.96 13.46
C GLU A 95 -9.27 -14.06 12.42
N ALA A 96 -7.93 -14.08 12.37
CA ALA A 96 -7.18 -13.32 11.38
C ALA A 96 -7.52 -13.76 9.95
N ARG A 97 -7.69 -15.07 9.72
CA ARG A 97 -8.11 -15.58 8.40
C ARG A 97 -9.52 -15.10 8.03
N GLN A 98 -10.46 -15.14 8.96
CA GLN A 98 -11.81 -14.63 8.72
C GLN A 98 -11.77 -13.14 8.34
N ILE A 99 -11.07 -12.32 9.13
CA ILE A 99 -10.96 -10.87 8.88
C ILE A 99 -10.33 -10.58 7.52
N LEU A 100 -9.30 -11.35 7.16
CA LEU A 100 -8.63 -11.21 5.87
C LEU A 100 -9.58 -11.40 4.70
N TYR A 101 -10.32 -12.52 4.67
CA TYR A 101 -11.19 -12.85 3.54
C TYR A 101 -12.49 -12.03 3.53
N GLU A 102 -13.06 -11.75 4.70
CA GLU A 102 -14.36 -11.06 4.83
C GLU A 102 -14.22 -9.55 4.65
N TYR A 103 -13.16 -8.93 5.19
CA TYR A 103 -13.02 -7.47 5.22
C TYR A 103 -11.87 -6.96 4.35
N LEU A 104 -10.66 -7.53 4.44
CA LEU A 104 -9.50 -6.98 3.76
C LEU A 104 -9.51 -7.24 2.24
N VAL A 105 -9.88 -8.45 1.81
CA VAL A 105 -9.91 -8.79 0.38
C VAL A 105 -10.92 -7.93 -0.40
N PRO A 106 -12.18 -7.74 0.07
CA PRO A 106 -13.10 -6.81 -0.58
C PRO A 106 -12.61 -5.37 -0.57
N ARG A 107 -12.02 -4.90 0.55
CA ARG A 107 -11.49 -3.53 0.67
C ARG A 107 -10.40 -3.24 -0.36
N TYR A 108 -9.50 -4.18 -0.61
CA TYR A 108 -8.35 -4.00 -1.52
C TYR A 108 -8.55 -4.59 -2.91
N LYS A 109 -9.80 -4.78 -3.34
CA LYS A 109 -10.12 -5.27 -4.69
C LYS A 109 -9.49 -4.39 -5.77
N ASP A 110 -9.65 -3.07 -5.65
CA ASP A 110 -9.17 -2.10 -6.64
C ASP A 110 -7.70 -1.66 -6.41
N ARG A 111 -7.07 -2.10 -5.32
CA ARG A 111 -5.71 -1.74 -4.93
C ARG A 111 -4.74 -2.88 -5.26
N PRO A 112 -3.93 -2.79 -6.34
CA PRO A 112 -3.08 -3.91 -6.74
C PRO A 112 -1.94 -4.20 -5.76
N TYR A 113 -1.31 -3.15 -5.21
CA TYR A 113 -0.12 -3.19 -4.34
C TYR A 113 -0.18 -2.10 -3.26
N PHE A 114 0.76 -2.15 -2.31
CA PHE A 114 0.91 -1.18 -1.22
C PHE A 114 -0.37 -1.04 -0.38
N VAL A 115 -0.82 -2.16 0.17
CA VAL A 115 -1.99 -2.24 1.05
C VAL A 115 -1.68 -1.86 2.50
N THR A 116 -0.39 -1.79 2.84
CA THR A 116 0.10 -1.39 4.16
C THR A 116 0.94 -0.12 4.07
N ARG A 117 1.05 0.56 5.20
CA ARG A 117 1.91 1.73 5.38
C ARG A 117 2.77 1.56 6.62
N MET A 118 4.06 1.83 6.45
CA MET A 118 5.01 1.96 7.56
C MET A 118 5.16 3.43 7.94
N LEU A 119 4.99 3.75 9.21
CA LEU A 119 5.21 5.07 9.78
C LEU A 119 6.28 5.00 10.86
N ASN A 120 7.26 5.89 10.75
CA ASN A 120 8.29 6.07 11.76
C ASN A 120 7.99 7.36 12.52
N PRO A 121 7.56 7.29 13.78
CA PRO A 121 7.26 8.46 14.60
C PRO A 121 8.53 9.15 15.14
N PHE A 122 9.72 8.64 14.81
CA PHE A 122 11.03 9.21 15.20
C PHE A 122 11.27 9.31 16.72
N TYR A 123 10.67 8.43 17.52
CA TYR A 123 11.02 8.26 18.92
C TYR A 123 11.63 6.88 19.21
N LEU A 124 12.37 6.83 20.31
CA LEU A 124 13.02 5.63 20.82
C LEU A 124 12.28 5.14 22.06
N ARG A 125 12.25 3.81 22.26
CA ARG A 125 11.74 3.25 23.50
C ARG A 125 12.63 3.66 24.67
N TYR A 126 12.03 4.01 25.81
CA TYR A 126 12.72 4.54 26.97
C TYR A 126 13.84 3.62 27.52
N TYR A 127 13.56 2.32 27.65
CA TYR A 127 14.46 1.39 28.35
C TYR A 127 15.73 1.00 27.59
N ASP A 128 15.63 0.77 26.29
CA ASP A 128 16.72 0.21 25.48
C ASP A 128 17.00 1.01 24.20
N ALA A 129 16.44 2.23 24.12
CA ALA A 129 16.58 3.13 22.98
C ALA A 129 16.22 2.48 21.62
N GLN A 130 15.37 1.44 21.61
CA GLN A 130 14.99 0.78 20.36
C GLN A 130 14.02 1.66 19.57
N GLN A 131 14.34 1.87 18.29
CA GLN A 131 13.48 2.66 17.39
C GLN A 131 12.13 1.96 17.14
N ARG A 132 11.05 2.69 17.39
CA ARG A 132 9.68 2.21 17.21
C ARG A 132 9.12 2.63 15.85
N GLY A 133 8.07 1.94 15.43
CA GLY A 133 7.32 2.27 14.22
C GLY A 133 5.93 1.67 14.25
N TYR A 134 5.02 2.32 13.54
CA TYR A 134 3.66 1.85 13.31
C TYR A 134 3.57 1.18 11.95
N LEU A 135 2.94 0.01 11.91
CA LEU A 135 2.53 -0.63 10.67
C LEU A 135 1.00 -0.66 10.67
N GLU A 136 0.40 -0.14 9.61
CA GLU A 136 -1.04 -0.09 9.44
C GLU A 136 -1.46 -0.59 8.06
N PHE A 137 -2.65 -1.17 7.99
CA PHE A 137 -3.38 -1.30 6.74
C PHE A 137 -3.81 0.09 6.25
N ILE A 138 -4.07 0.24 4.95
CA ILE A 138 -4.50 1.50 4.32
C ILE A 138 -6.02 1.51 4.15
N ASP A 139 -6.66 2.67 3.98
CA ASP A 139 -8.11 2.78 3.72
C ASP A 139 -8.96 2.24 4.91
N TRP A 140 -8.44 2.31 6.14
CA TRP A 140 -9.16 1.92 7.35
C TRP A 140 -9.61 3.15 8.17
N PRO A 141 -10.70 3.04 8.95
CA PRO A 141 -11.23 4.19 9.71
C PRO A 141 -10.26 4.64 10.80
N GLY A 142 -9.66 5.83 10.68
CA GLY A 142 -8.70 6.34 11.65
C GLY A 142 -7.23 6.12 11.27
N GLU A 143 -6.94 5.89 9.98
CA GLU A 143 -5.56 5.89 9.46
C GLU A 143 -4.83 7.22 9.75
N PHE A 144 -3.51 7.15 9.99
CA PHE A 144 -2.76 8.35 10.39
C PHE A 144 -2.67 9.39 9.26
N ARG A 145 -2.69 8.93 8.01
CA ARG A 145 -2.63 9.77 6.82
C ARG A 145 -3.59 9.22 5.79
N ALA A 146 -4.45 10.08 5.25
CA ALA A 146 -5.34 9.69 4.17
C ALA A 146 -4.54 9.15 2.99
N ALA A 147 -4.84 7.95 2.51
CA ALA A 147 -4.23 7.41 1.32
C ALA A 147 -4.76 8.07 0.04
N ASN A 148 -3.99 7.94 -1.04
CA ASN A 148 -4.53 8.27 -2.35
C ASN A 148 -5.65 7.27 -2.69
N PRO A 149 -6.85 7.77 -3.04
CA PRO A 149 -7.95 6.89 -3.39
C PRO A 149 -7.63 6.16 -4.68
N VAL A 150 -8.16 4.94 -4.81
CA VAL A 150 -8.02 4.06 -5.98
C VAL A 150 -9.38 3.80 -6.61
N GLY A 151 -9.39 3.20 -7.80
CA GLY A 151 -10.62 2.84 -8.51
C GLY A 151 -11.57 4.03 -8.67
N GLU A 152 -12.80 3.87 -8.20
CA GLU A 152 -13.85 4.90 -8.31
C GLU A 152 -13.52 6.17 -7.51
N GLY A 153 -12.92 6.02 -6.32
CA GLY A 153 -12.50 7.17 -5.52
C GLY A 153 -11.44 8.01 -6.24
N ARG A 154 -10.57 7.38 -7.04
CA ARG A 154 -9.61 8.10 -7.89
C ARG A 154 -10.32 8.89 -8.98
N LYS A 155 -11.29 8.29 -9.67
CA LYS A 155 -12.08 8.97 -10.71
C LYS A 155 -12.81 10.18 -10.13
N LYS A 156 -13.45 10.03 -8.97
CA LYS A 156 -14.12 11.13 -8.25
C LYS A 156 -13.15 12.27 -7.96
N ARG A 157 -12.02 11.96 -7.32
CA ARG A 157 -11.01 12.96 -6.98
C ARG A 157 -10.47 13.68 -8.21
N VAL A 158 -10.15 12.94 -9.27
CA VAL A 158 -9.63 13.51 -10.53
C VAL A 158 -10.69 14.39 -11.20
N ALA A 159 -11.97 13.98 -11.23
CA ALA A 159 -13.06 14.77 -11.80
C ALA A 159 -13.26 16.10 -11.06
N ILE A 160 -13.26 16.08 -9.72
CA ILE A 160 -13.38 17.28 -8.90
C ILE A 160 -12.18 18.22 -9.12
N GLU A 161 -10.95 17.69 -9.02
CA GLU A 161 -9.72 18.49 -9.24
C GLU A 161 -9.65 19.03 -10.68
N PHE A 162 -10.18 18.28 -11.65
CA PHE A 162 -10.26 18.69 -13.06
C PHE A 162 -11.23 19.86 -13.25
N ASP A 163 -12.45 19.80 -12.72
CA ASP A 163 -13.43 20.87 -12.91
C ASP A 163 -13.07 22.15 -12.14
N ALA A 164 -12.49 22.01 -10.95
CA ALA A 164 -12.26 23.10 -10.00
C ALA A 164 -11.41 24.28 -10.54
N SER A 165 -10.44 24.03 -11.42
CA SER A 165 -9.59 25.12 -11.95
C SER A 165 -8.99 24.83 -13.32
N ARG A 166 -8.65 25.88 -14.07
CA ARG A 166 -7.91 25.74 -15.35
C ARG A 166 -6.58 24.98 -15.18
N LYS A 167 -5.88 25.20 -14.05
CA LYS A 167 -4.64 24.48 -13.72
C LYS A 167 -4.91 23.00 -13.45
N GLY A 168 -6.00 22.69 -12.76
CA GLY A 168 -6.50 21.33 -12.53
C GLY A 168 -6.75 20.59 -13.83
N ARG A 169 -7.50 21.20 -14.76
CA ARG A 169 -7.71 20.66 -16.12
C ARG A 169 -6.40 20.29 -16.80
N ARG A 170 -5.45 21.23 -16.84
CA ARG A 170 -4.14 20.99 -17.47
C ARG A 170 -3.37 19.83 -16.81
N LYS A 171 -3.38 19.77 -15.48
CA LYS A 171 -2.64 18.76 -14.70
C LYS A 171 -3.25 17.37 -14.85
N HIS A 172 -4.57 17.26 -14.84
CA HIS A 172 -5.29 15.99 -14.80
C HIS A 172 -5.81 15.51 -16.17
N LEU A 173 -5.63 16.28 -17.25
CA LEU A 173 -6.13 15.93 -18.59
C LEU A 173 -5.75 14.51 -19.05
N VAL A 174 -4.47 14.16 -18.93
CA VAL A 174 -3.97 12.85 -19.39
C VAL A 174 -4.59 11.73 -18.56
N GLU A 175 -4.60 11.89 -17.24
CA GLU A 175 -5.17 10.91 -16.33
C GLU A 175 -6.68 10.76 -16.54
N ALA A 176 -7.40 11.88 -16.66
CA ALA A 176 -8.83 11.92 -16.89
C ALA A 176 -9.20 11.25 -18.23
N ARG A 177 -8.38 11.42 -19.27
CA ARG A 177 -8.54 10.73 -20.55
C ARG A 177 -8.32 9.22 -20.42
N VAL A 178 -7.29 8.79 -19.69
CA VAL A 178 -7.04 7.36 -19.42
C VAL A 178 -8.20 6.74 -18.62
N LEU A 179 -8.76 7.49 -17.69
CA LEU A 179 -9.90 7.06 -16.87
C LEU A 179 -11.26 7.13 -17.61
N GLY A 180 -11.30 7.69 -18.83
CA GLY A 180 -12.51 7.80 -19.63
C GLY A 180 -13.57 8.75 -19.05
N ILE A 181 -13.17 9.75 -18.26
CA ILE A 181 -14.12 10.68 -17.60
C ILE A 181 -14.32 11.99 -18.38
N VAL A 182 -13.57 12.17 -19.47
CA VAL A 182 -13.55 13.39 -20.28
C VAL A 182 -14.25 13.12 -21.60
N ASN A 183 -14.93 14.14 -22.13
CA ASN A 183 -15.57 14.05 -23.44
C ASN A 183 -14.53 13.80 -24.55
N GLU A 184 -14.83 12.87 -25.47
CA GLU A 184 -13.98 12.53 -26.61
C GLU A 184 -13.90 13.67 -27.63
N ALA A 185 -15.01 14.37 -27.87
CA ALA A 185 -15.08 15.48 -28.82
C ALA A 185 -14.37 16.73 -28.28
N ASP A 186 -14.58 17.05 -27.00
CA ASP A 186 -13.95 18.19 -26.33
C ASP A 186 -13.30 17.78 -25.01
N PRO A 187 -12.00 17.42 -25.03
CA PRO A 187 -11.26 16.97 -23.85
C PRO A 187 -11.09 18.01 -22.73
N ARG A 188 -11.62 19.23 -22.91
CA ARG A 188 -11.57 20.30 -21.91
C ARG A 188 -12.68 20.19 -20.87
N PHE A 189 -13.67 19.33 -21.12
CA PHE A 189 -14.85 19.15 -20.28
C PHE A 189 -15.03 17.68 -19.93
N LEU A 190 -15.58 17.44 -18.74
CA LEU A 190 -16.00 16.10 -18.33
C LEU A 190 -17.17 15.63 -19.20
N THR A 191 -17.38 14.31 -19.28
CA THR A 191 -18.63 13.78 -19.81
C THR A 191 -19.79 14.21 -18.90
N ALA A 192 -20.99 14.35 -19.47
CA ALA A 192 -22.18 14.73 -18.70
C ALA A 192 -22.42 13.75 -17.53
N GLU A 193 -22.25 12.45 -17.80
CA GLU A 193 -22.33 11.38 -16.80
C GLU A 193 -21.30 11.53 -15.68
N ALA A 194 -20.02 11.78 -16.01
CA ALA A 194 -18.97 11.93 -15.01
C ALA A 194 -19.17 13.21 -14.18
N TYR A 195 -19.61 14.30 -14.81
CA TYR A 195 -19.90 15.54 -14.11
C TYR A 195 -21.05 15.37 -13.10
N ASP A 196 -22.17 14.80 -13.53
CA ASP A 196 -23.32 14.55 -12.67
C ASP A 196 -22.95 13.61 -11.52
N LYS A 197 -22.27 12.49 -11.84
CA LYS A 197 -21.90 11.48 -10.85
C LYS A 197 -20.91 11.98 -9.79
N TYR A 198 -19.89 12.75 -10.17
CA TYR A 198 -18.77 13.07 -9.27
C TYR A 198 -18.74 14.51 -8.79
N VAL A 199 -19.07 15.47 -9.65
CA VAL A 199 -18.90 16.91 -9.36
C VAL A 199 -20.19 17.48 -8.80
N ARG A 200 -21.34 17.20 -9.43
CA ARG A 200 -22.64 17.68 -8.97
C ARG A 200 -22.98 17.11 -7.59
N THR A 201 -22.87 15.81 -7.42
CA THR A 201 -23.07 15.14 -6.12
C THR A 201 -22.16 15.69 -5.01
N ALA A 202 -20.91 16.05 -5.34
CA ALA A 202 -19.99 16.63 -4.38
C ALA A 202 -20.43 18.05 -3.95
N ARG A 203 -20.87 18.88 -4.90
CA ARG A 203 -21.38 20.22 -4.60
C ARG A 203 -22.68 20.18 -3.79
N GLU A 204 -23.59 19.28 -4.15
CA GLU A 204 -24.86 19.10 -3.43
C GLU A 204 -24.61 18.70 -1.97
N GLY A 205 -23.68 17.77 -1.71
CA GLY A 205 -23.31 17.37 -0.35
C GLY A 205 -22.61 18.46 0.46
N GLU A 206 -21.83 19.35 -0.17
CA GLU A 206 -21.26 20.53 0.50
C GLU A 206 -22.35 21.52 0.93
N HIS A 207 -23.35 21.76 0.08
CA HIS A 207 -24.49 22.63 0.43
C HIS A 207 -25.28 22.10 1.62
N THR A 208 -25.60 20.79 1.64
CA THR A 208 -26.34 20.19 2.76
C THR A 208 -25.56 20.24 4.08
N ALA A 209 -24.23 20.07 4.03
CA ALA A 209 -23.38 20.16 5.22
C ALA A 209 -23.32 21.59 5.77
N LEU A 210 -23.28 22.61 4.90
CA LEU A 210 -23.29 24.02 5.31
C LEU A 210 -24.63 24.39 5.97
N GLU A 211 -25.75 23.93 5.42
CA GLU A 211 -27.09 24.14 5.99
C GLU A 211 -27.22 23.47 7.37
N ALA A 212 -26.69 22.25 7.55
CA ALA A 212 -26.72 21.55 8.83
C ALA A 212 -25.91 22.28 9.91
N THR A 213 -24.74 22.84 9.56
CA THR A 213 -23.94 23.62 10.53
C THR A 213 -24.56 24.95 10.92
N GLN A 214 -25.38 25.55 10.06
CA GLN A 214 -26.05 26.82 10.35
C GLN A 214 -27.30 26.64 11.23
N GLY A 215 -27.87 25.44 11.29
CA GLY A 215 -29.04 25.13 12.13
C GLY A 215 -28.71 24.65 13.56
N GLU A 216 -27.43 24.45 13.90
CA GLU A 216 -27.00 24.09 15.26
C GLU A 216 -26.64 25.31 16.12
N ASP A 217 -26.56 26.50 15.51
CA ASP A 217 -26.25 27.78 16.17
C ASP A 217 -27.53 28.60 16.54
N GLU A 218 -28.73 28.03 16.38
CA GLU A 218 -30.03 28.57 16.85
C GLU A 218 -30.61 27.76 18.03
#